data_AF-A0A936K767-F1
#
_entry.id   AF-A0A936K767-F1
#
_cell.length_a   1.000
_cell.length_b   1.000
_cell.length_c   1.000
_cell.angle_alpha   90.00
_cell.angle_beta   90.00
_cell.angle_gamma   90.00
#
_symmetry.space_group_name_H-M   'P 1'
#
loop_
_entity.id
_entity.type
_entity.pdbx_description
1 polymer ?
#
loop_
_entity_poly.entity_id
_entity_poly.type
_entity_poly.pdbx_seq_one_letter_code
_entity_poly.pdbx_strand_id
1 'polypeptide(L)'
;MADTTNSLSGISSGIDTNALINAIVAMKSGNMNRLQAQKDLNDKKTTALQAMRTGLQGLSLSLTILYDKLNNRTVTSTDTNNTNVVATATGSASGNYDIQVSTVATKGRISSTLDANGLATNMAVASPMDTPIFSGATAQFAIQGTDGKVATISLDASSNNLNGLRDKINAQTDTGVTATIVNTGKGTNRYQLVLTAKETGTGTGTTQGNVTIADITSGDGVTAVNSLGIFAGTVDNPTTPTSITGGLTSTMSGAAATDAKFTLNGVEITRTSNVVKDAAEGMTFTLKQGGQTGITTLTVTADKVGSTAAIQDVITKYNQLVKDYKAASTATKNEDGTIALAPLSNDASTRTLMADLKKTMSGASAGMPEDSAYKSLASLGITTLADGGLILNTSTFQTAVSNDLSAVKRLFSFSGTSTSQAVSFKSAGTATLTGTVGFEVTRNLGDNTLWGTLTQLDAAGNPVGAPSNPIQVGADGTLVGTGDFAGLNLSVTGTGTGRLSLTRGAAQQAIDLLTGFTGTTGTISTTLTRIVTQNNSLASQIGQAQTRLNQEKEILKKKFAQMEVVVGRMKASAGSLSGL
;
A
#
# COMPACT_ATOMS: atom_id res chain seq x y z
N MET A 1 48.80 -12.83 42.58
CA MET A 1 49.36 -13.85 43.51
C MET A 1 48.78 -15.18 43.09
N ALA A 2 49.65 -16.15 42.83
CA ALA A 2 49.30 -17.45 42.28
C ALA A 2 48.32 -18.19 43.22
N ASP A 3 47.10 -18.45 42.75
CA ASP A 3 46.22 -19.43 43.38
C ASP A 3 46.57 -20.78 42.77
N THR A 4 47.54 -21.45 43.37
CA THR A 4 47.91 -22.82 43.05
C THR A 4 46.70 -23.71 43.32
N THR A 5 45.93 -23.98 42.27
CA THR A 5 44.99 -25.10 42.18
C THR A 5 45.78 -26.40 42.35
N ASN A 6 46.04 -26.76 43.60
CA ASN A 6 46.59 -28.05 43.96
C ASN A 6 45.56 -29.07 43.51
N SER A 7 45.90 -29.85 42.48
CA SER A 7 45.03 -30.86 41.91
C SER A 7 44.62 -31.81 43.02
N LEU A 8 43.32 -31.84 43.28
CA LEU A 8 42.68 -32.64 44.32
C LEU A 8 42.65 -34.13 43.97
N SER A 9 43.72 -34.63 43.34
CA SER A 9 43.78 -35.94 42.70
C SER A 9 44.34 -36.96 43.68
N GLY A 10 43.48 -37.52 44.53
CA GLY A 10 43.63 -38.85 45.14
C GLY A 10 44.95 -39.19 45.83
N ILE A 11 45.77 -38.22 46.25
CA ILE A 11 47.14 -38.47 46.75
C ILE A 11 47.10 -39.30 48.03
N SER A 12 46.04 -39.19 48.83
CA SER A 12 45.89 -39.98 50.04
C SER A 12 44.97 -41.18 49.89
N SER A 13 43.88 -41.12 49.11
CA SER A 13 42.92 -42.24 49.01
C SER A 13 43.14 -43.22 47.86
N GLY A 14 43.86 -42.82 46.80
CA GLY A 14 43.98 -43.60 45.55
C GLY A 14 42.72 -43.57 44.65
N ILE A 15 41.71 -42.76 44.96
CA ILE A 15 40.46 -42.64 44.18
C ILE A 15 40.53 -41.40 43.27
N ASP A 16 40.13 -41.56 41.99
CA ASP A 16 39.89 -40.42 41.09
C ASP A 16 38.58 -39.72 41.46
N THR A 17 38.70 -38.79 42.41
CA THR A 17 37.61 -37.96 42.89
C THR A 17 37.02 -37.06 41.80
N ASN A 18 37.79 -36.65 40.80
CA ASN A 18 37.30 -35.83 39.69
C ASN A 18 36.39 -36.64 38.76
N ALA A 19 36.77 -37.88 38.43
CA ALA A 19 35.94 -38.79 37.65
C ALA A 19 34.61 -39.08 38.37
N LEU A 20 34.65 -39.33 39.68
CA LEU A 20 33.45 -39.60 40.47
C LEU A 20 32.52 -38.38 40.57
N ILE A 21 33.07 -37.18 40.81
CA ILE A 21 32.29 -35.93 40.83
C ILE A 21 31.62 -35.72 39.46
N ASN A 22 32.34 -35.90 38.36
CA ASN A 22 31.78 -35.73 37.01
C ASN A 22 30.68 -36.78 36.71
N ALA A 23 30.84 -38.04 37.14
CA ALA A 23 29.82 -39.07 36.98
C ALA A 23 28.53 -38.76 37.77
N ILE A 24 28.65 -38.28 39.02
CA ILE A 24 27.50 -37.87 39.85
C ILE A 24 26.78 -36.67 39.22
N VAL A 25 27.55 -35.68 38.78
CA VAL A 25 27.00 -34.48 38.11
C VAL A 25 26.31 -34.85 36.78
N ALA A 26 26.89 -35.76 36.00
CA ALA A 26 26.31 -36.26 34.76
C ALA A 26 24.97 -36.98 35.01
N MET A 27 24.90 -37.86 36.02
CA MET A 27 23.64 -38.52 36.40
C MET A 27 22.55 -37.51 36.78
N LYS A 28 22.91 -36.48 37.56
CA LYS A 28 21.96 -35.43 37.99
C LYS A 28 21.55 -34.47 36.87
N SER A 29 22.31 -34.39 35.78
CA SER A 29 21.98 -33.56 34.61
C SER A 29 20.80 -34.09 33.77
N GLY A 30 20.32 -35.32 34.00
CA GLY A 30 19.28 -35.95 33.19
C GLY A 30 17.97 -35.15 33.07
N ASN A 31 17.51 -34.53 34.16
CA ASN A 31 16.31 -33.68 34.10
C ASN A 31 16.55 -32.41 33.28
N MET A 32 17.75 -31.83 33.36
CA MET A 32 18.14 -30.67 32.54
C MET A 32 18.18 -31.03 31.06
N ASN A 33 18.74 -32.20 30.71
CA ASN A 33 18.77 -32.68 29.33
C ASN A 33 17.36 -32.89 28.76
N ARG A 34 16.41 -33.36 29.58
CA ARG A 34 14.99 -33.48 29.19
C ARG A 34 14.35 -32.10 28.93
N LEU A 35 14.59 -31.13 29.80
CA LEU A 35 14.11 -29.76 29.60
C LEU A 35 14.73 -29.11 28.36
N GLN A 36 16.02 -29.35 28.11
CA GLN A 36 16.72 -28.89 26.92
C GLN A 36 16.12 -29.50 25.65
N ALA A 37 15.91 -30.82 25.62
CA ALA A 37 15.28 -31.50 24.49
C ALA A 37 13.86 -30.97 24.21
N GLN A 38 13.09 -30.65 25.26
CA GLN A 38 11.76 -30.03 25.11
C GLN A 38 11.85 -28.62 24.54
N LYS A 39 12.81 -27.81 25.00
CA LYS A 39 13.05 -26.47 24.46
C LYS A 39 13.45 -26.54 22.98
N ASP A 40 14.37 -27.44 22.63
CA ASP A 40 14.84 -27.61 21.25
C ASP A 40 13.69 -28.03 20.31
N LEU A 41 12.80 -28.91 20.78
CA LEU A 41 11.59 -29.27 20.02
C LEU A 41 10.66 -28.06 19.81
N ASN A 42 10.44 -27.27 20.85
CA ASN A 42 9.63 -26.06 20.78
C ASN A 42 10.26 -24.99 19.89
N ASP A 43 11.59 -24.85 19.90
CA ASP A 43 12.30 -23.95 19.00
C ASP A 43 12.10 -24.37 17.53
N LYS A 44 12.23 -25.67 17.22
CA LYS A 44 11.93 -26.20 15.88
C LYS A 44 10.47 -25.96 15.47
N LYS A 45 9.52 -26.11 16.39
CA LYS A 45 8.09 -25.78 16.17
C LYS A 45 7.88 -24.29 15.90
N THR A 46 8.54 -23.45 16.68
CA THR A 46 8.48 -21.98 16.53
C THR A 46 8.95 -21.58 15.14
N THR A 47 10.10 -22.08 14.70
CA THR A 47 10.63 -21.84 13.35
C THR A 47 9.67 -22.31 12.26
N ALA A 48 9.11 -23.52 12.38
CA ALA A 48 8.17 -24.05 11.40
C ALA A 48 6.87 -23.23 11.33
N LEU A 49 6.30 -22.85 12.48
CA LEU A 49 5.09 -22.02 12.53
C LEU A 49 5.34 -20.58 12.04
N GLN A 50 6.51 -20.02 12.28
CA GLN A 50 6.91 -18.72 11.74
C GLN A 50 7.04 -18.77 10.22
N ALA A 51 7.71 -19.80 9.67
CA ALA A 51 7.80 -20.01 8.23
C ALA A 51 6.40 -20.15 7.60
N MET A 52 5.53 -20.96 8.21
CA MET A 52 4.15 -21.12 7.77
C MET A 52 3.38 -19.80 7.83
N ARG A 53 3.47 -19.03 8.93
CA ARG A 53 2.85 -17.70 9.06
C ARG A 53 3.28 -16.77 7.94
N THR A 54 4.59 -16.68 7.66
CA THR A 54 5.12 -15.85 6.56
C THR A 54 4.60 -16.32 5.21
N GLY A 55 4.54 -17.63 4.96
CA GLY A 55 3.97 -18.19 3.74
C GLY A 55 2.48 -17.87 3.56
N LEU A 56 1.69 -17.98 4.64
CA LEU A 56 0.27 -17.64 4.67
C LEU A 56 0.03 -16.14 4.41
N GLN A 57 0.84 -15.26 5.01
CA GLN A 57 0.78 -13.82 4.77
C GLN A 57 1.17 -13.47 3.34
N GLY A 58 2.21 -14.11 2.80
CA GLY A 58 2.61 -13.96 1.40
C GLY A 58 1.53 -14.40 0.42
N LEU A 59 0.84 -15.51 0.71
CA LEU A 59 -0.31 -15.97 -0.06
C LEU A 59 -1.50 -15.00 0.03
N SER A 60 -1.81 -14.48 1.23
CA SER A 60 -2.88 -13.49 1.40
C SER A 60 -2.60 -12.20 0.60
N LEU A 61 -1.34 -11.76 0.59
CA LEU A 61 -0.93 -10.60 -0.19
C LEU A 61 -1.04 -10.85 -1.70
N SER A 62 -0.59 -12.01 -2.19
CA SER A 62 -0.69 -12.32 -3.62
C SER A 62 -2.14 -12.46 -4.09
N LEU A 63 -3.04 -12.99 -3.24
CA LEU A 63 -4.48 -13.02 -3.52
C LEU A 63 -5.10 -11.61 -3.57
N THR A 64 -4.60 -10.66 -2.76
CA THR A 64 -5.03 -9.25 -2.80
C THR A 64 -4.54 -8.56 -4.08
N ILE A 65 -3.24 -8.72 -4.40
CA ILE A 65 -2.64 -8.18 -5.63
C ILE A 65 -3.33 -8.74 -6.88
N LEU A 66 -3.75 -10.01 -6.84
CA LEU A 66 -4.51 -10.62 -7.93
C LEU A 66 -5.78 -9.83 -8.26
N TYR A 67 -6.53 -9.38 -7.25
CA TYR A 67 -7.74 -8.60 -7.47
C TYR A 67 -7.43 -7.29 -8.23
N ASP A 68 -6.38 -6.58 -7.83
CA ASP A 68 -5.94 -5.35 -8.50
C ASP A 68 -5.51 -5.63 -9.95
N LYS A 69 -4.77 -6.72 -10.17
CA LYS A 69 -4.33 -7.12 -11.52
C LYS A 69 -5.48 -7.56 -12.42
N LEU A 70 -6.53 -8.18 -11.88
CA LEU A 70 -7.75 -8.47 -12.63
C LEU A 70 -8.55 -7.19 -12.97
N ASN A 71 -8.40 -6.13 -12.17
CA ASN A 71 -9.00 -4.83 -12.45
C ASN A 71 -8.27 -4.03 -13.53
N ASN A 72 -6.97 -4.23 -13.70
CA ASN A 72 -6.20 -3.60 -14.77
C ASN A 72 -6.75 -3.95 -16.16
N ARG A 73 -6.51 -3.03 -17.09
CA ARG A 73 -6.82 -3.18 -18.51
C ARG A 73 -5.55 -2.96 -19.34
N THR A 74 -5.52 -3.58 -20.50
CA THR A 74 -4.55 -3.23 -21.55
C THR A 74 -5.20 -2.21 -22.47
N VAL A 75 -4.49 -1.12 -22.74
CA VAL A 75 -4.89 -0.13 -23.74
C VAL A 75 -3.92 -0.21 -24.91
N THR A 76 -4.43 -0.46 -26.10
CA THR A 76 -3.68 -0.31 -27.35
C THR A 76 -4.19 0.90 -28.10
N SER A 77 -3.34 1.52 -28.92
CA SER A 77 -3.63 2.77 -29.62
C SER A 77 -3.34 2.63 -31.11
N THR A 78 -4.14 3.29 -31.95
CA THR A 78 -3.81 3.48 -33.38
C THR A 78 -2.66 4.48 -33.58
N ASP A 79 -2.38 5.34 -32.58
CA ASP A 79 -1.16 6.14 -32.50
C ASP A 79 -0.02 5.27 -31.96
N THR A 80 0.66 4.57 -32.87
CA THR A 80 1.74 3.62 -32.55
C THR A 80 2.95 4.27 -31.87
N ASN A 81 3.18 5.57 -32.09
CA ASN A 81 4.29 6.32 -31.52
C ASN A 81 3.93 7.07 -30.24
N ASN A 82 2.66 7.00 -29.80
CA ASN A 82 2.18 7.68 -28.61
C ASN A 82 2.49 9.19 -28.62
N THR A 83 2.43 9.84 -29.79
CA THR A 83 2.72 11.27 -29.98
C THR A 83 1.57 12.15 -29.51
N ASN A 84 0.36 11.66 -29.68
CA ASN A 84 -0.88 12.41 -29.59
C ASN A 84 -1.49 12.27 -28.19
N VAL A 85 -1.72 11.03 -27.80
CA VAL A 85 -2.37 10.67 -26.55
C VAL A 85 -1.87 9.31 -26.06
N VAL A 86 -1.69 9.19 -24.76
CA VAL A 86 -1.54 7.89 -24.09
C VAL A 86 -2.64 7.75 -23.07
N ALA A 87 -3.08 6.51 -22.84
CA ALA A 87 -4.09 6.25 -21.84
C ALA A 87 -3.75 5.02 -20.99
N THR A 88 -4.14 5.08 -19.74
CA THR A 88 -4.17 3.94 -18.83
C THR A 88 -5.61 3.68 -18.41
N ALA A 89 -5.91 2.43 -18.08
CA ALA A 89 -7.27 2.01 -17.79
C ALA A 89 -7.29 0.98 -16.66
N THR A 90 -8.15 1.21 -15.69
CA THR A 90 -8.37 0.35 -14.52
C THR A 90 -9.86 0.32 -14.21
N GLY A 91 -10.46 -0.87 -14.23
CA GLY A 91 -11.90 -1.04 -13.98
C GLY A 91 -12.81 -0.61 -15.14
N SER A 92 -12.29 0.05 -16.18
CA SER A 92 -13.06 0.48 -17.35
C SER A 92 -13.70 -0.66 -18.12
N ALA A 93 -14.83 -0.36 -18.75
CA ALA A 93 -15.47 -1.24 -19.72
C ALA A 93 -14.55 -1.48 -20.92
N SER A 94 -14.53 -2.73 -21.40
CA SER A 94 -13.81 -3.09 -22.63
C SER A 94 -14.53 -2.54 -23.85
N GLY A 95 -13.76 -2.05 -24.81
CA GLY A 95 -14.30 -1.39 -25.99
C GLY A 95 -13.32 -0.39 -26.59
N ASN A 96 -13.80 0.33 -27.60
CA ASN A 96 -13.03 1.34 -28.30
C ASN A 96 -13.42 2.74 -27.79
N TYR A 97 -12.42 3.58 -27.63
CA TYR A 97 -12.56 4.99 -27.26
C TYR A 97 -11.87 5.82 -28.33
N ASP A 98 -12.66 6.55 -29.11
CA ASP A 98 -12.17 7.40 -30.18
C ASP A 98 -11.88 8.79 -29.61
N ILE A 99 -10.63 9.24 -29.77
CA ILE A 99 -10.17 10.53 -29.25
C ILE A 99 -9.49 11.34 -30.33
N GLN A 100 -9.83 12.62 -30.39
CA GLN A 100 -9.16 13.60 -31.25
C GLN A 100 -8.79 14.81 -30.42
N VAL A 101 -7.49 15.11 -30.30
CA VAL A 101 -7.03 16.27 -29.52
C VAL A 101 -6.88 17.48 -30.44
N SER A 102 -7.73 18.47 -30.21
CA SER A 102 -7.71 19.74 -30.95
C SER A 102 -6.65 20.69 -30.37
N THR A 103 -6.62 20.86 -29.05
CA THR A 103 -5.62 21.67 -28.35
C THR A 103 -5.19 20.98 -27.06
N VAL A 104 -3.93 21.17 -26.67
CA VAL A 104 -3.42 20.79 -25.35
C VAL A 104 -3.45 21.99 -24.42
N ALA A 105 -3.62 21.73 -23.12
CA ALA A 105 -3.58 22.77 -22.13
C ALA A 105 -2.16 23.36 -22.03
N THR A 106 -2.06 24.68 -22.02
CA THR A 106 -0.79 25.41 -21.89
C THR A 106 -0.72 26.17 -20.58
N LYS A 107 0.51 26.47 -20.17
CA LYS A 107 0.80 27.30 -18.98
C LYS A 107 0.87 28.76 -19.39
N GLY A 108 0.37 29.62 -18.51
CA GLY A 108 0.54 31.06 -18.59
C GLY A 108 1.99 31.43 -18.30
N ARG A 109 2.52 32.38 -19.07
CA ARG A 109 3.85 32.96 -18.87
C ARG A 109 3.81 34.47 -18.93
N ILE A 110 4.48 35.12 -17.98
CA ILE A 110 4.82 36.54 -18.08
C ILE A 110 6.29 36.62 -18.46
N SER A 111 6.57 37.35 -19.53
CA SER A 111 7.92 37.66 -19.99
C SER A 111 7.99 39.11 -20.44
N SER A 112 9.20 39.59 -20.69
CA SER A 112 9.43 40.91 -21.25
C SER A 112 8.61 41.15 -22.52
N THR A 113 7.93 42.29 -22.59
CA THR A 113 7.37 42.86 -23.80
C THR A 113 8.51 43.32 -24.71
N LEU A 114 8.43 42.98 -25.99
CA LEU A 114 9.44 43.33 -26.98
C LEU A 114 8.98 44.52 -27.83
N ASP A 115 9.90 45.42 -28.17
CA ASP A 115 9.66 46.48 -29.16
C ASP A 115 9.66 45.90 -30.60
N ALA A 116 9.44 46.78 -31.60
CA ALA A 116 9.44 46.40 -33.02
C ALA A 116 10.78 45.81 -33.51
N ASN A 117 11.87 46.03 -32.77
CA ASN A 117 13.21 45.52 -33.07
C ASN A 117 13.53 44.23 -32.28
N GLY A 118 12.57 43.70 -31.50
CA GLY A 118 12.74 42.50 -30.68
C GLY A 118 13.56 42.74 -29.40
N LEU A 119 13.71 43.99 -28.95
CA LEU A 119 14.39 44.36 -27.72
C LEU A 119 13.39 44.44 -26.56
N ALA A 120 13.79 43.98 -25.37
CA ALA A 120 12.93 44.05 -24.19
C ALA A 120 12.71 45.49 -23.71
N THR A 121 11.45 45.80 -23.43
CA THR A 121 10.99 47.11 -22.95
C THR A 121 10.68 47.12 -21.45
N ASN A 122 10.58 45.94 -20.82
CA ASN A 122 10.36 45.74 -19.40
C ASN A 122 10.98 44.39 -18.93
N MET A 123 11.00 44.14 -17.62
CA MET A 123 11.49 42.90 -17.00
C MET A 123 12.90 42.44 -17.44
N ALA A 124 13.73 43.37 -17.91
CA ALA A 124 15.02 43.07 -18.52
C ALA A 124 16.12 44.03 -18.07
N VAL A 125 17.33 43.51 -17.88
CA VAL A 125 18.50 44.26 -17.40
C VAL A 125 19.78 43.87 -18.13
N ALA A 126 20.80 44.73 -18.02
CA ALA A 126 22.12 44.50 -18.59
C ALA A 126 22.96 43.49 -17.79
N SER A 127 22.90 43.54 -16.46
CA SER A 127 23.49 42.56 -15.53
C SER A 127 22.44 42.10 -14.51
N PRO A 128 22.22 40.78 -14.33
CA PRO A 128 21.19 40.27 -13.42
C PRO A 128 21.56 40.44 -11.93
N MET A 129 22.79 40.86 -11.63
CA MET A 129 23.32 41.01 -10.26
C MET A 129 23.57 42.47 -9.89
N ASP A 130 24.02 43.29 -10.84
CA ASP A 130 24.50 44.65 -10.55
C ASP A 130 23.55 45.75 -11.03
N THR A 131 22.53 45.41 -11.84
CA THR A 131 21.57 46.41 -12.35
C THR A 131 20.35 46.49 -11.42
N PRO A 132 20.08 47.65 -10.77
CA PRO A 132 18.89 47.86 -9.97
C PRO A 132 17.61 47.75 -10.81
N ILE A 133 16.57 47.15 -10.23
CA ILE A 133 15.27 46.89 -10.87
C ILE A 133 14.15 47.80 -10.37
N PHE A 134 14.38 48.53 -9.27
CA PHE A 134 13.52 49.63 -8.82
C PHE A 134 14.35 50.78 -8.23
N SER A 135 13.74 51.97 -8.17
CA SER A 135 14.26 53.15 -7.47
C SER A 135 13.64 53.23 -6.07
N GLY A 136 14.44 53.55 -5.05
CA GLY A 136 14.00 53.64 -3.64
C GLY A 136 14.65 52.60 -2.72
N ALA A 137 14.30 52.63 -1.43
CA ALA A 137 14.86 51.74 -0.41
C ALA A 137 14.23 50.33 -0.43
N THR A 138 12.93 50.25 -0.72
CA THR A 138 12.16 48.99 -0.73
C THR A 138 11.09 49.01 -1.83
N ALA A 139 10.71 47.85 -2.34
CA ALA A 139 9.57 47.66 -3.25
C ALA A 139 8.74 46.44 -2.82
N GLN A 140 7.42 46.49 -3.06
CA GLN A 140 6.51 45.38 -2.74
C GLN A 140 5.58 45.06 -3.91
N PHE A 141 5.51 43.79 -4.29
CA PHE A 141 4.65 43.31 -5.37
C PHE A 141 3.73 42.21 -4.87
N ALA A 142 2.51 42.17 -5.36
CA ALA A 142 1.60 41.05 -5.18
C ALA A 142 1.69 40.14 -6.41
N ILE A 143 1.84 38.84 -6.16
CA ILE A 143 1.82 37.82 -7.21
C ILE A 143 0.70 36.81 -6.94
N GLN A 144 -0.07 36.51 -7.98
CA GLN A 144 -1.08 35.46 -7.97
C GLN A 144 -0.79 34.48 -9.09
N GLY A 145 -0.81 33.20 -8.76
CA GLY A 145 -0.65 32.11 -9.72
C GLY A 145 -1.65 31.00 -9.46
N THR A 146 -1.17 29.77 -9.48
CA THR A 146 -2.05 28.62 -9.74
C THR A 146 -2.81 28.09 -8.55
N ASP A 147 -2.47 28.51 -7.34
CA ASP A 147 -3.13 28.09 -6.10
C ASP A 147 -4.25 29.07 -5.66
N GLY A 148 -4.54 30.10 -6.48
CA GLY A 148 -5.52 31.15 -6.17
C GLY A 148 -5.11 32.11 -5.06
N LYS A 149 -4.03 31.80 -4.32
CA LYS A 149 -3.44 32.64 -3.28
C LYS A 149 -2.65 33.80 -3.89
N VAL A 150 -2.73 34.95 -3.23
CA VAL A 150 -1.88 36.11 -3.51
C VAL A 150 -0.76 36.15 -2.49
N ALA A 151 0.49 36.30 -2.94
CA ALA A 151 1.64 36.48 -2.06
C ALA A 151 2.30 37.83 -2.27
N THR A 152 2.78 38.41 -1.17
CA THR A 152 3.56 39.63 -1.16
C THR A 152 5.04 39.32 -1.32
N ILE A 153 5.67 39.93 -2.32
CA ILE A 153 7.09 39.88 -2.61
C ILE A 153 7.71 41.21 -2.18
N SER A 154 8.46 41.19 -1.08
CA SER A 154 9.18 42.37 -0.59
C SER A 154 10.65 42.32 -1.02
N LEU A 155 11.11 43.40 -1.65
CA LEU A 155 12.49 43.65 -2.02
C LEU A 155 13.07 44.81 -1.22
N ASP A 156 14.36 44.72 -0.94
CA ASP A 156 15.19 45.72 -0.28
C ASP A 156 16.47 45.96 -1.10
N ALA A 157 17.38 46.80 -0.60
CA ALA A 157 18.66 47.07 -1.28
C ALA A 157 19.51 45.81 -1.57
N SER A 158 19.44 44.77 -0.74
CA SER A 158 20.20 43.52 -0.93
C SER A 158 19.61 42.62 -2.02
N SER A 159 18.32 42.81 -2.33
CA SER A 159 17.54 42.02 -3.28
C SER A 159 17.09 42.83 -4.50
N ASN A 160 17.58 44.08 -4.65
CA ASN A 160 17.30 44.98 -5.77
C ASN A 160 18.10 44.60 -7.03
N ASN A 161 17.89 43.37 -7.52
CA ASN A 161 18.38 42.89 -8.81
C ASN A 161 17.50 41.69 -9.27
N LEU A 162 17.68 41.22 -10.51
CA LEU A 162 16.84 40.12 -11.03
C LEU A 162 17.03 38.79 -10.28
N ASN A 163 18.24 38.49 -9.80
CA ASN A 163 18.48 37.28 -9.01
C ASN A 163 17.71 37.33 -7.68
N GLY A 164 17.78 38.45 -6.96
CA GLY A 164 17.06 38.68 -5.72
C GLY A 164 15.55 38.57 -5.91
N LEU A 165 15.00 39.18 -6.97
CA LEU A 165 13.57 39.05 -7.29
C LEU A 165 13.17 37.60 -7.65
N ARG A 166 13.95 36.91 -8.49
CA ARG A 166 13.73 35.49 -8.82
C ARG A 166 13.68 34.65 -7.54
N ASP A 167 14.67 34.82 -6.66
CA ASP A 167 14.81 34.01 -5.46
C ASP A 167 13.67 34.29 -4.46
N LYS A 168 13.23 35.54 -4.33
CA LYS A 168 12.07 35.91 -3.51
C LYS A 168 10.75 35.35 -4.05
N ILE A 169 10.56 35.33 -5.37
CA ILE A 169 9.37 34.71 -5.99
C ILE A 169 9.40 33.20 -5.80
N ASN A 170 10.53 32.54 -6.09
CA ASN A 170 10.66 31.09 -5.95
C ASN A 170 10.60 30.62 -4.49
N ALA A 171 10.87 31.49 -3.52
CA ALA A 171 10.64 31.21 -2.11
C ALA A 171 9.15 31.15 -1.74
N GLN A 172 8.25 31.71 -2.54
CA GLN A 172 6.80 31.63 -2.33
C GLN A 172 6.21 30.34 -2.92
N THR A 173 6.34 29.24 -2.18
CA THR A 173 5.88 27.90 -2.61
C THR A 173 4.38 27.80 -2.86
N ASP A 174 3.61 28.71 -2.26
CA ASP A 174 2.14 28.69 -2.20
C ASP A 174 1.46 29.50 -3.31
N THR A 175 2.25 30.11 -4.20
CA THR A 175 1.74 30.92 -5.32
C THR A 175 1.58 30.11 -6.59
N GLY A 176 2.25 28.96 -6.69
CA GLY A 176 2.28 28.17 -7.92
C GLY A 176 2.96 28.88 -9.10
N VAL A 177 3.91 29.79 -8.84
CA VAL A 177 4.68 30.49 -9.88
C VAL A 177 6.16 30.14 -9.77
N THR A 178 6.82 29.92 -10.91
CA THR A 178 8.27 29.77 -10.99
C THR A 178 8.88 30.90 -11.79
N ALA A 179 9.88 31.57 -11.21
CA ALA A 179 10.67 32.60 -11.85
C ALA A 179 12.00 32.04 -12.36
N THR A 180 12.39 32.43 -13.58
CA THR A 180 13.69 32.13 -14.17
C THR A 180 14.24 33.34 -14.90
N ILE A 181 15.57 33.40 -15.09
CA ILE A 181 16.24 34.46 -15.84
C ILE A 181 16.79 33.85 -17.12
N VAL A 182 16.41 34.41 -18.26
CA VAL A 182 16.85 33.98 -19.59
C VAL A 182 17.81 35.01 -20.15
N ASN A 183 18.99 34.59 -20.59
CA ASN A 183 19.89 35.43 -21.37
C ASN A 183 19.54 35.30 -22.85
N THR A 184 18.97 36.34 -23.44
CA THR A 184 18.53 36.36 -24.85
C THR A 184 19.67 36.62 -25.83
N GLY A 185 20.84 37.04 -25.35
CA GLY A 185 22.00 37.38 -26.19
C GLY A 185 21.79 38.58 -27.12
N LYS A 186 20.68 39.31 -26.99
CA LYS A 186 20.30 40.44 -27.84
C LYS A 186 20.14 41.72 -27.01
N GLY A 187 20.57 42.84 -27.57
CA GLY A 187 20.41 44.17 -26.98
C GLY A 187 21.31 44.47 -25.78
N THR A 188 21.12 45.66 -25.21
CA THR A 188 21.77 46.12 -23.99
C THR A 188 21.22 45.40 -22.75
N ASN A 189 19.91 45.14 -22.72
CA ASN A 189 19.20 44.41 -21.66
C ASN A 189 18.96 42.95 -22.05
N ARG A 190 20.03 42.15 -22.03
CA ARG A 190 20.02 40.75 -22.50
C ARG A 190 19.47 39.74 -21.49
N TYR A 191 19.37 40.10 -20.21
CA TYR A 191 18.84 39.20 -19.17
C TYR A 191 17.39 39.56 -18.89
N GLN A 192 16.48 38.61 -19.10
CA GLN A 192 15.03 38.80 -18.97
C GLN A 192 14.47 37.87 -17.90
N LEU A 193 13.61 38.40 -17.03
CA LEU A 193 12.86 37.60 -16.07
C LEU A 193 11.62 36.99 -16.73
N VAL A 194 11.44 35.68 -16.57
CA VAL A 194 10.29 34.92 -17.06
C VAL A 194 9.61 34.24 -15.88
N LEU A 195 8.31 34.50 -15.73
CA LEU A 195 7.45 33.88 -14.74
C LEU A 195 6.59 32.85 -15.45
N THR A 196 6.53 31.64 -14.92
CA THR A 196 5.74 30.54 -15.49
C THR A 196 4.83 29.97 -14.43
N ALA A 197 3.55 29.79 -14.77
CA ALA A 197 2.60 29.08 -13.92
C ALA A 197 2.98 27.61 -13.75
N LYS A 198 2.70 27.04 -12.58
CA LYS A 198 2.88 25.62 -12.30
C LYS A 198 1.82 24.75 -12.97
N GLU A 199 0.57 25.20 -12.98
CA GLU A 199 -0.57 24.52 -13.61
C GLU A 199 -0.86 25.06 -15.03
N THR A 200 -1.64 24.29 -15.80
CA THR A 200 -2.12 24.64 -17.14
C THR A 200 -3.59 25.09 -17.11
N GLY A 201 -4.10 25.62 -18.22
CA GLY A 201 -5.53 25.88 -18.37
C GLY A 201 -6.01 27.24 -17.87
N THR A 202 -7.24 27.61 -18.25
CA THR A 202 -7.88 28.89 -17.92
C THR A 202 -8.70 28.85 -16.63
N GLY A 203 -8.55 27.79 -15.83
CA GLY A 203 -9.30 27.56 -14.61
C GLY A 203 -9.22 28.69 -13.57
N THR A 204 -9.93 28.50 -12.47
CA THR A 204 -9.95 29.46 -11.35
C THR A 204 -9.40 28.81 -10.07
N GLY A 205 -8.97 29.63 -9.12
CA GLY A 205 -8.41 29.16 -7.86
C GLY A 205 -7.21 28.25 -8.08
N THR A 206 -7.27 27.03 -7.54
CA THR A 206 -6.19 26.02 -7.58
C THR A 206 -5.97 25.36 -8.96
N THR A 207 -6.73 25.77 -9.98
CA THR A 207 -6.63 25.24 -11.35
C THR A 207 -6.32 26.32 -12.38
N GLN A 208 -5.97 27.53 -11.90
CA GLN A 208 -5.63 28.65 -12.75
C GLN A 208 -4.23 28.47 -13.32
N GLY A 209 -4.09 28.40 -14.64
CA GLY A 209 -2.78 28.35 -15.30
C GLY A 209 -2.20 29.72 -15.62
N ASN A 210 -2.87 30.82 -15.28
CA ASN A 210 -2.38 32.18 -15.55
C ASN A 210 -1.56 32.74 -14.38
N VAL A 211 -0.71 33.71 -14.68
CA VAL A 211 0.06 34.46 -13.68
C VAL A 211 -0.35 35.93 -13.78
N THR A 212 -0.52 36.56 -12.62
CA THR A 212 -0.76 38.00 -12.50
C THR A 212 0.19 38.58 -11.47
N ILE A 213 0.79 39.72 -11.80
CA ILE A 213 1.62 40.50 -10.87
C ILE A 213 1.15 41.95 -10.85
N ALA A 214 1.02 42.50 -9.64
CA ALA A 214 0.63 43.88 -9.41
C ALA A 214 1.55 44.53 -8.37
N ASP A 215 1.64 45.85 -8.44
CA ASP A 215 2.34 46.64 -7.45
C ASP A 215 1.43 46.87 -6.22
N ILE A 216 1.96 46.68 -5.01
CA ILE A 216 1.22 46.90 -3.75
C ILE A 216 1.25 48.39 -3.35
N THR A 217 2.24 49.16 -3.80
CA THR A 217 2.46 50.57 -3.42
C THR A 217 1.57 51.59 -4.13
N SER A 218 0.66 51.16 -5.01
CA SER A 218 -0.26 52.03 -5.75
C SER A 218 -1.27 52.83 -4.89
N GLY A 219 -1.23 52.70 -3.55
CA GLY A 219 -2.08 53.44 -2.61
C GLY A 219 -1.47 54.71 -1.97
N ASP A 220 -0.15 54.94 -2.00
CA ASP A 220 0.48 56.05 -1.24
C ASP A 220 1.16 57.16 -2.05
N GLY A 221 1.14 57.08 -3.39
CA GLY A 221 1.72 58.12 -4.24
C GLY A 221 3.25 58.08 -4.39
N VAL A 222 3.94 57.06 -3.87
CA VAL A 222 5.33 56.77 -4.24
C VAL A 222 5.35 55.93 -5.52
N THR A 223 5.38 56.59 -6.67
CA THR A 223 5.78 55.94 -7.93
C THR A 223 7.26 55.59 -7.84
N ALA A 224 7.59 54.42 -7.28
CA ALA A 224 8.83 53.75 -7.64
C ALA A 224 8.80 53.61 -9.17
N VAL A 225 9.74 54.23 -9.87
CA VAL A 225 9.85 54.09 -11.33
C VAL A 225 10.32 52.65 -11.58
N ASN A 226 9.38 51.72 -11.57
CA ASN A 226 9.63 50.29 -11.66
C ASN A 226 10.03 49.96 -13.11
N SER A 227 11.31 49.78 -13.37
CA SER A 227 11.81 49.43 -14.71
C SER A 227 11.33 48.05 -15.19
N LEU A 228 10.65 47.27 -14.32
CA LEU A 228 10.04 45.99 -14.68
C LEU A 228 8.67 46.10 -15.34
N GLY A 229 8.06 47.29 -15.45
CA GLY A 229 6.81 47.46 -16.19
C GLY A 229 5.55 46.93 -15.48
N ILE A 230 5.60 46.72 -14.17
CA ILE A 230 4.46 46.23 -13.36
C ILE A 230 3.64 47.44 -12.89
N PHE A 231 2.81 48.01 -13.78
CA PHE A 231 2.13 49.30 -13.49
C PHE A 231 0.59 49.26 -13.56
N ALA A 232 0.00 48.12 -13.91
CA ALA A 232 -1.41 48.09 -14.33
C ALA A 232 -2.38 47.47 -13.30
N GLY A 233 -1.96 47.21 -12.05
CA GLY A 233 -2.73 46.39 -11.10
C GLY A 233 -2.89 47.00 -9.73
N THR A 234 -4.00 46.64 -9.09
CA THR A 234 -4.34 47.01 -7.70
C THR A 234 -4.59 45.75 -6.88
N VAL A 235 -4.36 45.84 -5.58
CA VAL A 235 -4.71 44.79 -4.61
C VAL A 235 -5.89 45.27 -3.76
N ASP A 236 -6.70 44.33 -3.29
CA ASP A 236 -7.82 44.61 -2.38
C ASP A 236 -7.38 45.15 -1.01
N ASN A 237 -6.24 44.69 -0.50
CA ASN A 237 -5.64 45.14 0.75
C ASN A 237 -4.11 45.21 0.62
N PRO A 238 -3.46 46.35 0.90
CA PRO A 238 -2.01 46.50 0.71
C PRO A 238 -1.15 45.80 1.78
N THR A 239 -1.75 45.41 2.92
CA THR A 239 -1.03 44.72 4.01
C THR A 239 -1.18 43.20 3.95
N THR A 240 -2.35 42.73 3.50
CA THR A 240 -2.65 41.30 3.33
C THR A 240 -3.46 41.10 2.03
N PRO A 241 -2.83 41.20 0.85
CA PRO A 241 -3.52 41.04 -0.42
C PRO A 241 -4.19 39.67 -0.51
N THR A 242 -5.46 39.62 -0.91
CA THR A 242 -6.18 38.37 -1.17
C THR A 242 -6.70 38.26 -2.61
N SER A 243 -6.68 39.38 -3.34
CA SER A 243 -7.01 39.42 -4.77
C SER A 243 -6.22 40.52 -5.49
N ILE A 244 -5.96 40.29 -6.78
CA ILE A 244 -5.36 41.27 -7.68
C ILE A 244 -6.38 41.62 -8.76
N THR A 245 -6.60 42.91 -9.00
CA THR A 245 -7.38 43.42 -10.14
C THR A 245 -6.47 44.17 -11.10
N GLY A 246 -6.48 43.76 -12.38
CA GLY A 246 -5.54 44.26 -13.38
C GLY A 246 -4.16 43.64 -13.22
N GLY A 247 -3.12 44.43 -13.46
CA GLY A 247 -1.71 44.03 -13.33
C GLY A 247 -1.11 43.58 -14.64
N LEU A 248 0.18 43.22 -14.59
CA LEU A 248 0.82 42.54 -15.68
C LEU A 248 0.38 41.07 -15.63
N THR A 249 -0.33 40.62 -16.66
CA THR A 249 -0.87 39.26 -16.76
C THR A 249 -0.17 38.47 -17.84
N SER A 250 -0.18 37.14 -17.74
CA SER A 250 0.32 36.25 -18.80
C SER A 250 -0.36 36.49 -20.15
N THR A 251 -1.62 36.95 -20.13
CA THR A 251 -2.37 37.34 -21.34
C THR A 251 -1.75 38.56 -22.02
N MET A 252 -1.34 39.57 -21.25
CA MET A 252 -0.68 40.77 -21.81
C MET A 252 0.70 40.47 -22.40
N SER A 253 1.41 39.46 -21.88
CA SER A 253 2.67 38.97 -22.46
C SER A 253 2.49 38.07 -23.70
N GLY A 254 1.26 37.83 -24.16
CA GLY A 254 0.98 37.00 -25.34
C GLY A 254 1.15 35.49 -25.11
N ALA A 255 1.28 35.05 -23.86
CA ALA A 255 1.46 33.66 -23.48
C ALA A 255 0.44 33.25 -22.40
N ALA A 256 -0.84 33.52 -22.66
CA ALA A 256 -1.93 33.06 -21.81
C ALA A 256 -1.98 31.53 -21.70
N ALA A 257 -2.43 31.05 -20.55
CA ALA A 257 -2.81 29.65 -20.41
C ALA A 257 -4.02 29.36 -21.31
N THR A 258 -4.05 28.16 -21.86
CA THR A 258 -5.18 27.67 -22.67
C THR A 258 -5.60 26.31 -22.15
N ASP A 259 -6.88 25.98 -22.30
CA ASP A 259 -7.40 24.66 -21.93
C ASP A 259 -7.13 23.62 -23.01
N ALA A 260 -7.07 22.37 -22.58
CA ALA A 260 -7.12 21.24 -23.48
C ALA A 260 -8.54 21.09 -24.03
N LYS A 261 -8.64 20.94 -25.36
CA LYS A 261 -9.88 20.64 -26.06
C LYS A 261 -9.69 19.38 -26.88
N PHE A 262 -10.56 18.42 -26.69
CA PHE A 262 -10.53 17.15 -27.41
C PHE A 262 -11.94 16.58 -27.50
N THR A 263 -12.16 15.65 -28.44
CA THR A 263 -13.38 14.86 -28.48
C THR A 263 -13.15 13.47 -27.91
N LEU A 264 -14.17 12.92 -27.25
CA LEU A 264 -14.21 11.53 -26.81
C LEU A 264 -15.50 10.90 -27.35
N ASN A 265 -15.38 9.91 -28.23
CA ASN A 265 -16.51 9.28 -28.93
C ASN A 265 -17.44 10.33 -29.60
N GLY A 266 -16.84 11.40 -30.15
CA GLY A 266 -17.56 12.51 -30.78
C GLY A 266 -18.10 13.59 -29.84
N VAL A 267 -17.99 13.42 -28.51
CA VAL A 267 -18.39 14.43 -27.52
C VAL A 267 -17.23 15.38 -27.26
N GLU A 268 -17.42 16.69 -27.44
CA GLU A 268 -16.40 17.69 -27.12
C GLU A 268 -16.23 17.85 -25.60
N ILE A 269 -14.97 17.81 -25.16
CA ILE A 269 -14.57 17.90 -23.76
C ILE A 269 -13.49 18.97 -23.62
N THR A 270 -13.66 19.84 -22.62
CA THR A 270 -12.66 20.83 -22.22
C THR A 270 -12.11 20.50 -20.83
N ARG A 271 -10.79 20.58 -20.66
CA ARG A 271 -10.10 20.35 -19.38
C ARG A 271 -8.95 21.34 -19.17
N THR A 272 -8.74 21.73 -17.92
CA THR A 272 -7.63 22.61 -17.53
C THR A 272 -6.29 21.89 -17.53
N SER A 273 -6.28 20.56 -17.41
CA SER A 273 -5.07 19.73 -17.39
C SER A 273 -4.96 18.81 -18.60
N ASN A 274 -3.73 18.52 -19.01
CA ASN A 274 -3.42 17.48 -19.99
C ASN A 274 -3.50 16.06 -19.43
N VAL A 275 -3.65 15.90 -18.10
CA VAL A 275 -3.90 14.61 -17.46
C VAL A 275 -5.36 14.55 -17.03
N VAL A 276 -6.16 13.83 -17.81
CA VAL A 276 -7.62 13.77 -17.66
C VAL A 276 -8.01 12.44 -17.03
N LYS A 277 -8.60 12.46 -15.84
CA LYS A 277 -8.94 11.25 -15.05
C LYS A 277 -10.45 11.00 -14.93
N ASP A 278 -11.25 11.94 -15.41
CA ASP A 278 -12.68 12.06 -15.12
C ASP A 278 -13.54 12.10 -16.40
N ALA A 279 -12.94 12.00 -17.58
CA ALA A 279 -13.67 12.02 -18.85
C ALA A 279 -14.37 10.68 -19.15
N ALA A 280 -13.83 9.56 -18.67
CA ALA A 280 -14.45 8.25 -18.75
C ALA A 280 -14.11 7.43 -17.51
N GLU A 281 -15.05 6.63 -17.03
CA GLU A 281 -14.88 5.84 -15.80
C GLU A 281 -13.71 4.85 -15.93
N GLY A 282 -12.81 4.91 -14.94
CA GLY A 282 -11.61 4.07 -14.88
C GLY A 282 -10.50 4.41 -15.90
N MET A 283 -10.71 5.41 -16.76
CA MET A 283 -9.75 5.83 -17.78
C MET A 283 -8.95 7.04 -17.30
N THR A 284 -7.65 7.05 -17.58
CA THR A 284 -6.81 8.24 -17.48
C THR A 284 -6.15 8.52 -18.82
N PHE A 285 -6.43 9.67 -19.40
CA PHE A 285 -5.84 10.14 -20.66
C PHE A 285 -4.73 11.14 -20.36
N THR A 286 -3.60 11.03 -21.04
CA THR A 286 -2.54 12.04 -21.05
C THR A 286 -2.40 12.58 -22.46
N LEU A 287 -2.82 13.83 -22.65
CA LEU A 287 -2.81 14.55 -23.91
C LEU A 287 -1.41 15.13 -24.14
N LYS A 288 -0.79 14.81 -25.27
CA LYS A 288 0.60 15.19 -25.55
C LYS A 288 0.72 16.23 -26.65
N GLN A 289 -0.10 16.10 -27.71
CA GLN A 289 -0.10 17.02 -28.84
C GLN A 289 -1.53 17.32 -29.30
N GLY A 290 -1.77 18.60 -29.64
CA GLY A 290 -3.00 19.07 -30.26
C GLY A 290 -2.85 19.20 -31.79
N GLY A 291 -3.88 19.74 -32.44
CA GLY A 291 -3.91 19.95 -33.89
C GLY A 291 -4.11 18.66 -34.70
N GLN A 292 -4.66 17.62 -34.09
CA GLN A 292 -4.85 16.34 -34.76
C GLN A 292 -5.95 16.44 -35.82
N THR A 293 -5.61 16.05 -37.05
CA THR A 293 -6.56 16.01 -38.18
C THR A 293 -7.34 14.70 -38.23
N GLY A 294 -6.82 13.62 -37.62
CA GLY A 294 -7.45 12.30 -37.56
C GLY A 294 -7.84 11.89 -36.13
N ILE A 295 -8.57 10.77 -36.05
CA ILE A 295 -9.00 10.16 -34.79
C ILE A 295 -7.95 9.13 -34.35
N THR A 296 -7.57 9.19 -33.07
CA THR A 296 -6.81 8.12 -32.40
C THR A 296 -7.81 7.19 -31.71
N THR A 297 -7.83 5.91 -32.06
CA THR A 297 -8.70 4.92 -31.42
C THR A 297 -7.91 4.17 -30.36
N LEU A 298 -8.39 4.22 -29.12
CA LEU A 298 -7.86 3.48 -27.99
C LEU A 298 -8.72 2.23 -27.77
N THR A 299 -8.13 1.06 -27.93
CA THR A 299 -8.80 -0.22 -27.68
C THR A 299 -8.46 -0.71 -26.28
N VAL A 300 -9.49 -0.87 -25.44
CA VAL A 300 -9.36 -1.29 -24.05
C VAL A 300 -9.80 -2.74 -23.92
N THR A 301 -8.89 -3.62 -23.50
CA THR A 301 -9.15 -5.04 -23.28
C THR A 301 -8.74 -5.48 -21.88
N ALA A 302 -9.20 -6.66 -21.46
CA ALA A 302 -8.67 -7.32 -20.28
C ALA A 302 -7.14 -7.48 -20.35
N ASP A 303 -6.43 -7.20 -19.25
CA ASP A 303 -4.98 -7.45 -19.14
C ASP A 303 -4.72 -8.94 -18.88
N LYS A 304 -4.68 -9.72 -19.96
CA LYS A 304 -4.49 -11.17 -19.90
C LYS A 304 -3.13 -11.53 -19.32
N VAL A 305 -2.09 -10.81 -19.71
CA VAL A 305 -0.71 -11.08 -19.31
C VAL A 305 -0.53 -10.79 -17.82
N GLY A 306 -0.95 -9.61 -17.36
CA GLY A 306 -0.89 -9.24 -15.95
C GLY A 306 -1.75 -10.15 -15.08
N SER A 307 -2.94 -10.53 -15.54
CA SER A 307 -3.83 -11.46 -14.82
C SER A 307 -3.23 -12.87 -14.73
N THR A 308 -2.66 -13.41 -15.81
CA THR A 308 -1.99 -14.73 -15.79
C THR A 308 -0.80 -14.72 -14.84
N ALA A 309 0.04 -13.68 -14.89
CA ALA A 309 1.20 -13.57 -14.00
C ALA A 309 0.78 -13.53 -12.52
N ALA A 310 -0.28 -12.78 -12.19
CA ALA A 310 -0.79 -12.69 -10.83
C ALA A 310 -1.32 -14.03 -10.31
N ILE A 311 -2.08 -14.78 -11.12
CA ILE A 311 -2.53 -16.13 -10.75
C ILE A 311 -1.36 -17.09 -10.58
N GLN A 312 -0.35 -17.01 -11.44
CA GLN A 312 0.82 -17.85 -11.35
C GLN A 312 1.60 -17.58 -10.05
N ASP A 313 1.68 -16.33 -9.59
CA ASP A 313 2.28 -15.99 -8.30
C ASP A 313 1.48 -16.59 -7.13
N VAL A 314 0.15 -16.44 -7.14
CA VAL A 314 -0.74 -17.09 -6.14
C VAL A 314 -0.49 -18.60 -6.07
N ILE A 315 -0.48 -19.28 -7.22
CA ILE A 315 -0.23 -20.72 -7.30
C ILE A 315 1.16 -21.08 -6.77
N THR A 316 2.17 -20.26 -7.09
CA THR A 316 3.54 -20.46 -6.62
C THR A 316 3.63 -20.33 -5.10
N LYS A 317 3.02 -19.30 -4.51
CA LYS A 317 2.99 -19.10 -3.05
C LYS A 317 2.22 -20.21 -2.33
N TYR A 318 1.08 -20.63 -2.89
CA TYR A 318 0.32 -21.76 -2.36
C TYR A 318 1.12 -23.06 -2.42
N ASN A 319 1.76 -23.36 -3.56
CA ASN A 319 2.57 -24.57 -3.72
C ASN A 319 3.78 -24.58 -2.79
N GLN A 320 4.41 -23.42 -2.57
CA GLN A 320 5.49 -23.29 -1.61
C GLN A 320 5.00 -23.56 -0.18
N LEU A 321 3.85 -22.99 0.21
CA LEU A 321 3.23 -23.24 1.51
C LEU A 321 2.92 -24.74 1.72
N VAL A 322 2.38 -25.42 0.70
CA VAL A 322 2.11 -26.87 0.77
C VAL A 322 3.42 -27.66 0.96
N LYS A 323 4.49 -27.28 0.26
CA LYS A 323 5.83 -27.91 0.42
C LYS A 323 6.39 -27.70 1.82
N ASP A 324 6.36 -26.46 2.31
CA ASP A 324 6.89 -26.10 3.63
C ASP A 324 6.11 -26.82 4.75
N TYR A 325 4.78 -26.88 4.63
CA TYR A 325 3.94 -27.64 5.54
C TYR A 325 4.33 -29.12 5.56
N LYS A 326 4.43 -29.76 4.39
CA LYS A 326 4.80 -31.18 4.29
C LYS A 326 6.17 -31.46 4.88
N ALA A 327 7.16 -30.60 4.61
CA ALA A 327 8.49 -30.73 5.19
C ALA A 327 8.45 -30.64 6.72
N ALA A 328 7.58 -29.79 7.27
CA ALA A 328 7.42 -29.63 8.71
C ALA A 328 6.49 -30.66 9.37
N SER A 329 5.67 -31.40 8.62
CA SER A 329 4.69 -32.34 9.16
C SER A 329 5.03 -33.83 8.92
N THR A 330 5.85 -34.15 7.93
CA THR A 330 6.09 -35.55 7.52
C THR A 330 7.20 -36.18 8.36
N ALA A 331 6.95 -37.37 8.93
CA ALA A 331 7.98 -38.13 9.62
C ALA A 331 9.00 -38.70 8.63
N THR A 332 10.28 -38.64 8.96
CA THR A 332 11.37 -39.21 8.15
C THR A 332 11.99 -40.42 8.85
N LYS A 333 12.56 -41.34 8.09
CA LYS A 333 13.32 -42.47 8.62
C LYS A 333 14.81 -42.11 8.59
N ASN A 334 15.49 -42.22 9.72
CA ASN A 334 16.92 -42.03 9.84
C ASN A 334 17.69 -43.23 9.23
N GLU A 335 18.99 -43.05 8.99
CA GLU A 335 19.88 -44.10 8.45
C GLU A 335 19.94 -45.34 9.35
N ASP A 336 19.78 -45.16 10.66
CA ASP A 336 19.72 -46.23 11.68
C ASP A 336 18.35 -46.95 11.73
N GLY A 337 17.40 -46.55 10.88
CA GLY A 337 16.06 -47.11 10.80
C GLY A 337 15.05 -46.54 11.79
N THR A 338 15.45 -45.59 12.66
CA THR A 338 14.55 -44.92 13.60
C THR A 338 13.67 -43.87 12.91
N ILE A 339 12.49 -43.59 13.48
CA ILE A 339 11.57 -42.57 12.96
C ILE A 339 11.88 -41.23 13.63
N ALA A 340 12.25 -40.22 12.84
CA ALA A 340 12.32 -38.82 13.25
C ALA A 340 11.00 -38.11 12.91
N LEU A 341 10.26 -37.69 13.95
CA LEU A 341 9.06 -36.87 13.76
C LEU A 341 9.46 -35.44 13.41
N ALA A 342 8.79 -34.87 12.41
CA ALA A 342 8.93 -33.46 12.09
C ALA A 342 8.22 -32.59 13.14
N PRO A 343 8.58 -31.29 13.26
CA PRO A 343 8.10 -30.46 14.36
C PRO A 343 6.58 -30.34 14.44
N LEU A 344 5.86 -30.43 13.32
CA LEU A 344 4.41 -30.28 13.20
C LEU A 344 3.66 -31.59 12.95
N SER A 345 4.29 -32.77 13.03
CA SER A 345 3.62 -34.06 12.72
C SER A 345 2.31 -34.28 13.51
N ASN A 346 2.29 -33.84 14.76
CA ASN A 346 1.14 -33.97 15.67
C ASN A 346 0.38 -32.66 15.89
N ASP A 347 0.62 -31.64 15.06
CA ASP A 347 -0.07 -30.36 15.19
C ASP A 347 -1.45 -30.42 14.49
N ALA A 348 -2.52 -30.42 15.27
CA ALA A 348 -3.90 -30.49 14.74
C ALA A 348 -4.33 -29.18 14.06
N SER A 349 -3.82 -28.04 14.53
CA SER A 349 -4.22 -26.71 14.05
C SER A 349 -3.76 -26.46 12.62
N THR A 350 -2.50 -26.77 12.32
CA THR A 350 -1.90 -26.64 11.00
C THR A 350 -2.48 -27.66 10.01
N ARG A 351 -2.79 -28.88 10.48
CA ARG A 351 -3.49 -29.89 9.67
C ARG A 351 -4.89 -29.43 9.26
N THR A 352 -5.64 -28.87 10.21
CA THR A 352 -6.99 -28.33 9.95
C THR A 352 -6.92 -27.16 8.98
N LEU A 353 -6.01 -26.21 9.20
CA LEU A 353 -5.78 -25.09 8.28
C LEU A 353 -5.51 -25.55 6.86
N MET A 354 -4.61 -26.51 6.66
CA MET A 354 -4.27 -27.00 5.31
C MET A 354 -5.44 -27.75 4.67
N ALA A 355 -6.24 -28.48 5.44
CA ALA A 355 -7.46 -29.13 4.95
C ALA A 355 -8.51 -28.10 4.52
N ASP A 356 -8.75 -27.07 5.34
CA ASP A 356 -9.71 -26.01 5.06
C ASP A 356 -9.26 -25.14 3.87
N LEU A 357 -7.97 -24.83 3.77
CA LEU A 357 -7.41 -24.10 2.65
C LEU A 357 -7.54 -24.91 1.36
N LYS A 358 -7.22 -26.22 1.39
CA LYS A 358 -7.42 -27.11 0.24
C LYS A 358 -8.89 -27.16 -0.17
N LYS A 359 -9.81 -27.31 0.79
CA LYS A 359 -11.26 -27.32 0.54
C LYS A 359 -11.73 -26.02 -0.10
N THR A 360 -11.22 -24.88 0.37
CA THR A 360 -11.56 -23.56 -0.15
C THR A 360 -11.06 -23.37 -1.58
N MET A 361 -9.82 -23.77 -1.86
CA MET A 361 -9.22 -23.62 -3.19
C MET A 361 -9.75 -24.62 -4.23
N SER A 362 -10.29 -25.76 -3.81
CA SER A 362 -10.85 -26.78 -4.70
C SER A 362 -12.39 -26.79 -4.78
N GLY A 363 -13.06 -26.11 -3.84
CA GLY A 363 -14.51 -26.07 -3.75
C GLY A 363 -15.19 -25.12 -4.74
N ALA A 364 -16.51 -25.22 -4.82
CA ALA A 364 -17.33 -24.21 -5.48
C ALA A 364 -17.40 -22.93 -4.64
N SER A 365 -17.40 -21.77 -5.30
CA SER A 365 -17.55 -20.49 -4.60
C SER A 365 -18.98 -20.31 -4.08
N ALA A 366 -19.13 -19.76 -2.87
CA ALA A 366 -20.42 -19.65 -2.21
C ALA A 366 -21.26 -18.50 -2.79
N GLY A 367 -22.56 -18.74 -2.99
CA GLY A 367 -23.50 -17.73 -3.49
C GLY A 367 -23.30 -17.36 -4.96
N MET A 368 -22.70 -18.26 -5.76
CA MET A 368 -22.55 -18.04 -7.20
C MET A 368 -23.92 -18.10 -7.90
N PRO A 369 -24.24 -17.16 -8.81
CA PRO A 369 -25.45 -17.24 -9.62
C PRO A 369 -25.56 -18.55 -10.40
N GLU A 370 -26.79 -19.07 -10.57
CA GLU A 370 -27.01 -20.35 -11.25
C GLU A 370 -26.56 -20.35 -12.71
N ASP A 371 -26.69 -19.20 -13.37
CA ASP A 371 -26.31 -18.92 -14.75
C ASP A 371 -24.82 -18.58 -14.94
N SER A 372 -24.03 -18.51 -13.85
CA SER A 372 -22.61 -18.21 -13.94
C SER A 372 -21.86 -19.32 -14.70
N ALA A 373 -21.20 -18.93 -15.78
CA ALA A 373 -20.37 -19.81 -16.61
C ALA A 373 -19.21 -20.46 -15.82
N TYR A 374 -18.71 -19.78 -14.79
CA TYR A 374 -17.62 -20.25 -13.93
C TYR A 374 -18.10 -20.35 -12.48
N LYS A 375 -17.95 -21.53 -11.87
CA LYS A 375 -18.43 -21.84 -10.50
C LYS A 375 -17.32 -22.31 -9.54
N SER A 376 -16.15 -22.67 -10.07
CA SER A 376 -14.99 -23.10 -9.30
C SER A 376 -13.68 -22.69 -9.96
N LEU A 377 -12.56 -22.72 -9.22
CA LEU A 377 -11.24 -22.45 -9.78
C LEU A 377 -10.86 -23.45 -10.91
N ALA A 378 -11.35 -24.69 -10.82
CA ALA A 378 -11.18 -25.69 -11.87
C ALA A 378 -11.81 -25.27 -13.20
N SER A 379 -12.96 -24.58 -13.18
CA SER A 379 -13.59 -24.04 -14.40
C SER A 379 -12.76 -22.93 -15.09
N LEU A 380 -11.80 -22.34 -14.37
CA LEU A 380 -10.82 -21.39 -14.90
C LEU A 380 -9.50 -22.05 -15.31
N GLY A 381 -9.41 -23.38 -15.26
CA GLY A 381 -8.18 -24.12 -15.56
C GLY A 381 -7.19 -24.21 -14.40
N ILE A 382 -7.59 -23.85 -13.18
CA ILE A 382 -6.76 -24.02 -11.97
C ILE A 382 -7.17 -25.33 -11.30
N THR A 383 -6.32 -26.36 -11.40
CA THR A 383 -6.64 -27.71 -10.91
C THR A 383 -5.70 -28.14 -9.78
N THR A 384 -6.17 -29.06 -8.94
CA THR A 384 -5.41 -29.59 -7.81
C THR A 384 -4.74 -30.90 -8.20
N LEU A 385 -3.44 -31.02 -7.91
CA LEU A 385 -2.65 -32.22 -8.11
C LEU A 385 -2.86 -33.22 -6.96
N ALA A 386 -2.45 -34.48 -7.16
CA ALA A 386 -2.54 -35.53 -6.15
C ALA A 386 -1.77 -35.19 -4.85
N ASP A 387 -0.72 -34.39 -4.98
CA ASP A 387 0.09 -33.90 -3.86
C ASP A 387 -0.57 -32.71 -3.13
N GLY A 388 -1.72 -32.21 -3.59
CA GLY A 388 -2.42 -31.07 -3.01
C GLY A 388 -1.92 -29.70 -3.51
N GLY A 389 -0.91 -29.66 -4.39
CA GLY A 389 -0.50 -28.45 -5.12
C GLY A 389 -1.52 -28.03 -6.18
N LEU A 390 -1.40 -26.81 -6.69
CA LEU A 390 -2.21 -26.25 -7.77
C LEU A 390 -1.39 -26.12 -9.05
N ILE A 391 -2.05 -26.27 -10.20
CA ILE A 391 -1.49 -26.04 -11.53
C ILE A 391 -2.45 -25.20 -12.39
N LEU A 392 -1.89 -24.33 -13.22
CA LEU A 392 -2.63 -23.46 -14.13
C LEU A 392 -2.59 -24.00 -15.56
N ASN A 393 -3.75 -24.10 -16.19
CA ASN A 393 -3.87 -24.14 -17.64
C ASN A 393 -4.04 -22.71 -18.18
N THR A 394 -2.95 -22.13 -18.68
CA THR A 394 -2.89 -20.73 -19.11
C THR A 394 -3.88 -20.41 -20.24
N SER A 395 -4.06 -21.30 -21.21
CA SER A 395 -4.97 -21.04 -22.35
C SER A 395 -6.44 -21.03 -21.91
N THR A 396 -6.83 -21.95 -21.03
CA THR A 396 -8.18 -21.98 -20.44
C THR A 396 -8.46 -20.71 -19.64
N PHE A 397 -7.50 -20.31 -18.79
CA PHE A 397 -7.62 -19.10 -17.99
C PHE A 397 -7.72 -17.83 -18.85
N GLN A 398 -6.84 -17.68 -19.85
CA GLN A 398 -6.85 -16.51 -20.73
C GLN A 398 -8.13 -16.44 -21.58
N THR A 399 -8.68 -17.59 -21.97
CA THR A 399 -9.98 -17.65 -22.66
C THR A 399 -11.09 -17.16 -21.73
N ALA A 400 -11.12 -17.62 -20.47
CA ALA A 400 -12.10 -17.17 -19.50
C ALA A 400 -12.02 -15.66 -19.21
N VAL A 401 -10.81 -15.13 -19.05
CA VAL A 401 -10.55 -13.68 -18.87
C VAL A 401 -11.02 -12.87 -20.08
N SER A 402 -10.95 -13.45 -21.28
CA SER A 402 -11.39 -12.77 -22.51
C SER A 402 -12.91 -12.74 -22.66
N ASN A 403 -13.57 -13.84 -22.28
CA ASN A 403 -15.00 -14.01 -22.50
C ASN A 403 -15.83 -13.28 -21.45
N ASP A 404 -15.50 -13.43 -20.17
CA ASP A 404 -16.22 -12.78 -19.08
C ASP A 404 -15.31 -12.54 -17.87
N LEU A 405 -14.57 -11.43 -17.91
CA LEU A 405 -13.72 -11.02 -16.81
C LEU A 405 -14.51 -10.70 -15.53
N SER A 406 -15.77 -10.30 -15.64
CA SER A 406 -16.60 -10.06 -14.47
C SER A 406 -16.87 -11.39 -13.76
N ALA A 407 -17.22 -12.45 -14.48
CA ALA A 407 -17.36 -13.80 -13.90
C ALA A 407 -16.06 -14.33 -13.30
N VAL A 408 -14.92 -14.10 -13.97
CA VAL A 408 -13.60 -14.45 -13.40
C VAL A 408 -13.37 -13.71 -12.08
N LYS A 409 -13.61 -12.40 -12.02
CA LYS A 409 -13.46 -11.61 -10.78
C LYS A 409 -14.37 -12.10 -9.65
N ARG A 410 -15.61 -12.51 -9.95
CA ARG A 410 -16.54 -13.07 -8.95
C ARG A 410 -15.99 -14.33 -8.28
N LEU A 411 -15.18 -15.13 -8.97
CA LEU A 411 -14.54 -16.31 -8.40
C LEU A 411 -13.39 -15.98 -7.44
N PHE A 412 -12.79 -14.80 -7.54
CA PHE A 412 -11.66 -14.42 -6.71
C PHE A 412 -12.00 -13.41 -5.60
N SER A 413 -13.03 -12.59 -5.79
CA SER A 413 -13.38 -11.51 -4.86
C SER A 413 -14.76 -11.69 -4.24
N PHE A 414 -15.04 -10.93 -3.19
CA PHE A 414 -16.42 -10.70 -2.81
C PHE A 414 -17.06 -9.76 -3.83
N SER A 415 -18.21 -10.16 -4.37
CA SER A 415 -18.89 -9.39 -5.40
C SER A 415 -20.39 -9.37 -5.14
N GLY A 416 -21.04 -8.29 -5.56
CA GLY A 416 -22.48 -8.14 -5.52
C GLY A 416 -22.99 -7.65 -6.87
N THR A 417 -23.93 -8.37 -7.48
CA THR A 417 -24.63 -7.91 -8.68
C THR A 417 -26.03 -7.47 -8.32
N SER A 418 -26.33 -6.21 -8.61
CA SER A 418 -27.65 -5.60 -8.34
C SER A 418 -28.52 -5.69 -9.58
N THR A 419 -29.83 -5.89 -9.38
CA THR A 419 -30.84 -5.76 -10.45
C THR A 419 -31.25 -4.31 -10.70
N SER A 420 -30.80 -3.34 -9.90
CA SER A 420 -31.12 -1.92 -10.03
C SER A 420 -29.85 -1.09 -10.23
N GLN A 421 -29.93 -0.05 -11.08
CA GLN A 421 -28.85 0.94 -11.23
C GLN A 421 -28.74 1.89 -10.04
N ALA A 422 -29.79 1.99 -9.21
CA ALA A 422 -29.82 2.90 -8.06
C ALA A 422 -29.00 2.40 -6.87
N VAL A 423 -28.66 1.11 -6.84
CA VAL A 423 -27.92 0.47 -5.74
C VAL A 423 -26.82 -0.39 -6.34
N SER A 424 -25.57 -0.15 -5.96
CA SER A 424 -24.42 -0.94 -6.39
C SER A 424 -23.61 -1.44 -5.19
N PHE A 425 -22.97 -2.60 -5.37
CA PHE A 425 -22.10 -3.18 -4.35
C PHE A 425 -20.82 -2.35 -4.20
N LYS A 426 -20.47 -1.97 -2.96
CA LYS A 426 -19.25 -1.22 -2.66
C LYS A 426 -18.20 -2.11 -2.00
N SER A 427 -18.55 -2.78 -0.91
CA SER A 427 -17.66 -3.71 -0.22
C SER A 427 -18.44 -4.66 0.72
N ALA A 428 -17.75 -5.70 1.20
CA ALA A 428 -18.29 -6.65 2.17
C ALA A 428 -17.24 -6.99 3.23
N GLY A 429 -17.70 -7.38 4.40
CA GLY A 429 -16.87 -7.89 5.49
C GLY A 429 -16.84 -9.42 5.55
N THR A 430 -16.12 -9.95 6.54
CA THR A 430 -16.05 -11.39 6.83
C THR A 430 -17.37 -11.96 7.35
N ALA A 431 -18.17 -11.14 8.05
CA ALA A 431 -19.48 -11.52 8.60
C ALA A 431 -20.61 -11.46 7.56
N THR A 432 -20.38 -10.84 6.40
CA THR A 432 -21.42 -10.65 5.39
C THR A 432 -21.85 -11.98 4.79
N LEU A 433 -23.16 -12.27 4.86
CA LEU A 433 -23.76 -13.46 4.26
C LEU A 433 -23.68 -13.42 2.72
N THR A 434 -23.63 -14.59 2.11
CA THR A 434 -23.74 -14.77 0.66
C THR A 434 -25.16 -15.20 0.27
N GLY A 435 -25.48 -15.11 -1.02
CA GLY A 435 -26.80 -15.40 -1.55
C GLY A 435 -27.55 -14.15 -1.97
N THR A 436 -28.86 -14.26 -2.16
CA THR A 436 -29.66 -13.15 -2.65
C THR A 436 -30.23 -12.32 -1.50
N VAL A 437 -30.01 -11.01 -1.56
CA VAL A 437 -30.52 -10.02 -0.62
C VAL A 437 -31.47 -9.10 -1.37
N GLY A 438 -32.73 -9.05 -0.94
CA GLY A 438 -33.67 -8.03 -1.37
C GLY A 438 -33.33 -6.70 -0.72
N PHE A 439 -33.46 -5.61 -1.46
CA PHE A 439 -33.34 -4.28 -0.92
C PHE A 439 -34.53 -3.42 -1.35
N GLU A 440 -34.91 -2.50 -0.48
CA GLU A 440 -35.84 -1.44 -0.77
C GLU A 440 -35.24 -0.13 -0.27
N VAL A 441 -35.06 0.83 -1.17
CA VAL A 441 -34.58 2.18 -0.84
C VAL A 441 -35.71 3.17 -1.06
N THR A 442 -36.08 3.86 0.00
CA THR A 442 -37.12 4.89 0.01
C THR A 442 -36.54 6.24 0.41
N ARG A 443 -37.25 7.31 0.06
CA ARG A 443 -36.90 8.67 0.44
C ARG A 443 -37.86 9.13 1.52
N ASN A 444 -37.33 9.62 2.62
CA ASN A 444 -38.13 10.30 3.62
C ASN A 444 -38.49 11.70 3.08
N LEU A 445 -39.78 12.00 2.99
CA LEU A 445 -40.27 13.26 2.41
C LEU A 445 -40.05 14.47 3.33
N GLY A 446 -39.85 14.25 4.63
CA GLY A 446 -39.68 15.34 5.60
C GLY A 446 -38.28 15.97 5.60
N ASP A 447 -37.23 15.16 5.48
CA ASP A 447 -35.82 15.58 5.56
C ASP A 447 -35.01 15.28 4.29
N ASN A 448 -35.67 14.76 3.25
CA ASN A 448 -35.09 14.35 1.97
C ASN A 448 -33.99 13.28 2.08
N THR A 449 -33.86 12.60 3.23
CA THR A 449 -32.87 11.54 3.44
C THR A 449 -33.31 10.23 2.77
N LEU A 450 -32.32 9.43 2.35
CA LEU A 450 -32.57 8.09 1.82
C LEU A 450 -32.45 7.07 2.94
N TRP A 451 -33.35 6.09 2.95
CA TRP A 451 -33.39 4.98 3.88
C TRP A 451 -33.51 3.69 3.11
N GLY A 452 -32.84 2.63 3.57
CA GLY A 452 -32.97 1.32 2.96
C GLY A 452 -33.21 0.21 3.96
N THR A 453 -33.97 -0.80 3.54
CA THR A 453 -34.20 -2.05 4.25
C THR A 453 -33.58 -3.19 3.45
N LEU A 454 -32.96 -4.15 4.14
CA LEU A 454 -32.33 -5.33 3.55
C LEU A 454 -33.05 -6.59 4.04
N THR A 455 -33.34 -7.52 3.13
CA THR A 455 -34.06 -8.75 3.43
C THR A 455 -33.33 -9.94 2.83
N GLN A 456 -33.04 -10.98 3.60
CA GLN A 456 -32.44 -12.19 3.05
C GLN A 456 -33.51 -12.93 2.26
N LEU A 457 -33.17 -13.45 1.08
CA LEU A 457 -34.09 -14.19 0.23
C LEU A 457 -33.61 -15.62 0.03
N ASP A 458 -34.54 -16.57 -0.01
CA ASP A 458 -34.25 -17.96 -0.39
C ASP A 458 -34.07 -18.10 -1.92
N ALA A 459 -33.76 -19.32 -2.37
CA ALA A 459 -33.57 -19.61 -3.80
C ALA A 459 -34.85 -19.39 -4.64
N ALA A 460 -36.04 -19.52 -4.04
CA ALA A 460 -37.32 -19.22 -4.69
C ALA A 460 -37.68 -17.72 -4.65
N GLY A 461 -36.89 -16.92 -3.92
CA GLY A 461 -37.05 -15.49 -3.78
C GLY A 461 -37.97 -15.04 -2.65
N ASN A 462 -38.32 -15.92 -1.72
CA ASN A 462 -39.10 -15.59 -0.53
C ASN A 462 -38.21 -15.02 0.58
N PRO A 463 -38.73 -14.09 1.41
CA PRO A 463 -38.03 -13.61 2.60
C PRO A 463 -37.68 -14.73 3.57
N VAL A 464 -36.41 -14.76 4.01
CA VAL A 464 -35.91 -15.62 5.08
C VAL A 464 -35.66 -14.73 6.30
N GLY A 465 -36.48 -14.90 7.34
CA GLY A 465 -36.40 -14.07 8.54
C GLY A 465 -37.01 -12.68 8.37
N ALA A 466 -36.82 -11.83 9.39
CA ALA A 466 -37.31 -10.46 9.37
C ALA A 466 -36.38 -9.56 8.53
N PRO A 467 -36.92 -8.56 7.82
CA PRO A 467 -36.09 -7.54 7.18
C PRO A 467 -35.27 -6.79 8.24
N SER A 468 -34.14 -6.23 7.83
CA SER A 468 -33.40 -5.31 8.68
C SER A 468 -34.28 -4.12 9.06
N ASN A 469 -34.02 -3.54 10.23
CA ASN A 469 -34.56 -2.22 10.55
C ASN A 469 -34.16 -1.22 9.44
N PRO A 470 -34.97 -0.17 9.18
CA PRO A 470 -34.59 0.87 8.23
C PRO A 470 -33.22 1.47 8.58
N ILE A 471 -32.33 1.49 7.60
CA ILE A 471 -30.96 2.01 7.71
C ILE A 471 -30.90 3.31 6.93
N GLN A 472 -30.54 4.41 7.59
CA GLN A 472 -30.31 5.67 6.90
C GLN A 472 -29.05 5.56 6.02
N VAL A 473 -29.16 6.00 4.77
CA VAL A 473 -28.02 6.13 3.86
C VAL A 473 -27.16 7.30 4.33
N GLY A 474 -25.85 7.08 4.45
CA GLY A 474 -24.89 8.12 4.82
C GLY A 474 -24.89 9.29 3.84
N ALA A 475 -24.39 10.44 4.28
CA ALA A 475 -24.25 11.63 3.43
C ALA A 475 -23.33 11.39 2.21
N ASP A 476 -22.48 10.36 2.27
CA ASP A 476 -21.62 9.90 1.18
C ASP A 476 -22.35 8.96 0.19
N GLY A 477 -23.65 8.75 0.36
CA GLY A 477 -24.45 7.81 -0.43
C GLY A 477 -24.25 6.35 -0.05
N THR A 478 -23.58 6.03 1.07
CA THR A 478 -23.33 4.64 1.47
C THR A 478 -24.41 4.12 2.43
N LEU A 479 -25.00 2.98 2.11
CA LEU A 479 -25.82 2.19 3.03
C LEU A 479 -24.94 1.11 3.68
N VAL A 480 -24.87 1.11 5.00
CA VAL A 480 -24.07 0.16 5.79
C VAL A 480 -24.99 -0.87 6.45
N GLY A 481 -24.87 -2.13 6.04
CA GLY A 481 -25.66 -3.22 6.58
C GLY A 481 -25.40 -3.48 8.07
N THR A 482 -26.46 -3.83 8.79
CA THR A 482 -26.44 -4.14 10.23
C THR A 482 -26.96 -5.56 10.48
N GLY A 483 -26.64 -6.13 11.66
CA GLY A 483 -27.10 -7.47 12.03
C GLY A 483 -26.52 -8.54 11.09
N ASP A 484 -27.38 -9.34 10.46
CA ASP A 484 -26.99 -10.39 9.52
C ASP A 484 -26.34 -9.85 8.24
N PHE A 485 -26.47 -8.55 7.98
CA PHE A 485 -25.82 -7.85 6.86
C PHE A 485 -24.57 -7.07 7.30
N ALA A 486 -24.07 -7.29 8.52
CA ALA A 486 -22.91 -6.59 9.04
C ALA A 486 -21.71 -6.68 8.08
N GLY A 487 -21.10 -5.53 7.81
CA GLY A 487 -19.97 -5.38 6.91
C GLY A 487 -20.33 -5.23 5.42
N LEU A 488 -21.60 -5.35 5.03
CA LEU A 488 -22.04 -5.04 3.67
C LEU A 488 -22.16 -3.53 3.50
N ASN A 489 -21.46 -2.97 2.51
CA ASN A 489 -21.57 -1.56 2.13
C ASN A 489 -22.10 -1.48 0.70
N LEU A 490 -23.15 -0.69 0.51
CA LEU A 490 -23.78 -0.45 -0.78
C LEU A 490 -23.69 1.05 -1.12
N SER A 491 -23.42 1.37 -2.37
CA SER A 491 -23.57 2.73 -2.89
C SER A 491 -25.00 2.90 -3.37
N VAL A 492 -25.65 3.97 -2.94
CA VAL A 492 -27.06 4.27 -3.24
C VAL A 492 -27.14 5.65 -3.89
N THR A 493 -27.61 5.69 -5.12
CA THR A 493 -27.74 6.92 -5.92
C THR A 493 -29.19 7.34 -6.14
N GLY A 494 -30.15 6.49 -5.80
CA GLY A 494 -31.57 6.75 -5.96
C GLY A 494 -32.46 5.82 -5.14
N THR A 495 -33.77 6.01 -5.26
CA THR A 495 -34.80 5.14 -4.66
C THR A 495 -35.12 3.96 -5.58
N GLY A 496 -35.57 2.86 -5.00
CA GLY A 496 -36.06 1.71 -5.75
C GLY A 496 -35.94 0.41 -4.97
N THR A 497 -36.60 -0.62 -5.49
CA THR A 497 -36.53 -1.98 -4.97
C THR A 497 -35.74 -2.87 -5.92
N GLY A 498 -35.05 -3.86 -5.39
CA GLY A 498 -34.33 -4.81 -6.22
C GLY A 498 -33.74 -5.97 -5.44
N ARG A 499 -32.95 -6.77 -6.14
CA ARG A 499 -32.23 -7.91 -5.59
C ARG A 499 -30.74 -7.70 -5.80
N LEU A 500 -29.97 -8.13 -4.82
CA LEU A 500 -28.53 -8.11 -4.82
C LEU A 500 -28.05 -9.55 -4.63
N SER A 501 -27.36 -10.08 -5.63
CA SER A 501 -26.75 -11.41 -5.56
C SER A 501 -25.33 -11.29 -5.06
N LEU A 502 -25.09 -11.72 -3.82
CA LEU A 502 -23.80 -11.66 -3.14
C LEU A 502 -23.06 -12.98 -3.29
N THR A 503 -21.86 -12.92 -3.87
CA THR A 503 -20.98 -14.07 -4.07
C THR A 503 -19.68 -13.86 -3.32
N ARG A 504 -19.23 -14.89 -2.59
CA ARG A 504 -17.90 -14.92 -1.97
C ARG A 504 -17.02 -15.88 -2.76
N GLY A 505 -16.11 -15.32 -3.55
CA GLY A 505 -15.14 -16.09 -4.34
C GLY A 505 -14.18 -16.93 -3.49
N ALA A 506 -13.62 -17.97 -4.08
CA ALA A 506 -12.69 -18.89 -3.43
C ALA A 506 -11.45 -18.17 -2.86
N ALA A 507 -10.90 -17.18 -3.57
CA ALA A 507 -9.77 -16.41 -3.05
C ALA A 507 -10.14 -15.52 -1.86
N GLN A 508 -11.34 -14.91 -1.85
CA GLN A 508 -11.80 -14.18 -0.67
C GLN A 508 -12.00 -15.12 0.52
N GLN A 509 -12.63 -16.28 0.32
CA GLN A 509 -12.75 -17.29 1.38
C GLN A 509 -11.38 -17.72 1.92
N ALA A 510 -10.39 -17.86 1.03
CA ALA A 510 -9.02 -18.15 1.45
C ALA A 510 -8.43 -16.99 2.25
N ILE A 511 -8.55 -15.74 1.82
CA ILE A 511 -8.08 -14.57 2.58
C ILE A 511 -8.73 -14.51 3.97
N ASP A 512 -10.04 -14.73 4.07
CA ASP A 512 -10.77 -14.71 5.34
C ASP A 512 -10.25 -15.80 6.29
N LEU A 513 -10.04 -17.02 5.77
CA LEU A 513 -9.44 -18.14 6.50
C LEU A 513 -8.02 -17.79 6.97
N LEU A 514 -7.17 -17.32 6.06
CA LEU A 514 -5.78 -16.97 6.35
C LEU A 514 -5.70 -15.87 7.43
N THR A 515 -6.58 -14.88 7.36
CA THR A 515 -6.68 -13.80 8.34
C THR A 515 -7.09 -14.33 9.70
N GLY A 516 -8.05 -15.26 9.75
CA GLY A 516 -8.46 -15.92 11.00
C GLY A 516 -7.32 -16.70 11.69
N PHE A 517 -6.38 -17.27 10.94
CA PHE A 517 -5.24 -18.01 11.51
C PHE A 517 -4.02 -17.15 11.82
N THR A 518 -3.75 -16.12 11.01
CA THR A 518 -2.54 -15.28 11.10
C THR A 518 -2.74 -13.94 11.81
N GLY A 519 -4.00 -13.51 12.00
CA GLY A 519 -4.36 -12.31 12.73
C GLY A 519 -3.82 -12.31 14.16
N THR A 520 -3.84 -11.17 14.83
CA THR A 520 -3.28 -11.00 16.19
C THR A 520 -3.84 -12.00 17.21
N THR A 521 -5.13 -12.32 17.09
CA THR A 521 -5.84 -13.32 17.90
C THR A 521 -5.96 -14.69 17.22
N GLY A 522 -5.34 -14.88 16.05
CA GLY A 522 -5.45 -16.10 15.27
C GLY A 522 -4.75 -17.31 15.88
N THR A 523 -5.18 -18.51 15.49
CA THR A 523 -4.72 -19.78 16.09
C THR A 523 -3.20 -19.99 16.01
N ILE A 524 -2.55 -19.61 14.90
CA ILE A 524 -1.10 -19.73 14.76
C ILE A 524 -0.41 -18.69 15.64
N SER A 525 -0.91 -17.45 15.67
CA SER A 525 -0.37 -16.37 16.50
C SER A 525 -0.41 -16.72 17.98
N THR A 526 -1.56 -17.20 18.46
CA THR A 526 -1.75 -17.59 19.87
C THR A 526 -0.91 -18.81 20.23
N THR A 527 -0.80 -19.79 19.33
CA THR A 527 0.08 -20.96 19.49
C THR A 527 1.55 -20.55 19.57
N LEU A 528 2.00 -19.63 18.72
CA LEU A 528 3.37 -19.11 18.73
C LEU A 528 3.67 -18.41 20.06
N THR A 529 2.80 -17.50 20.51
CA THR A 529 2.93 -16.80 21.80
C THR A 529 3.00 -17.78 22.97
N ARG A 530 2.16 -18.84 22.95
CA ARG A 530 2.17 -19.89 23.97
C ARG A 530 3.51 -20.66 23.99
N ILE A 531 4.02 -21.08 22.83
CA ILE A 531 5.29 -21.82 22.72
C ILE A 531 6.46 -20.95 23.16
N VAL A 532 6.50 -19.67 22.76
CA VAL A 532 7.53 -18.72 23.19
C VAL A 532 7.52 -18.54 24.72
N THR A 533 6.33 -18.41 25.31
CA THR A 533 6.18 -18.32 26.77
C THR A 533 6.67 -19.59 27.47
N GLN A 534 6.34 -20.77 26.91
CA GLN A 534 6.86 -22.05 27.40
C GLN A 534 8.38 -22.13 27.31
N ASN A 535 8.99 -21.65 26.21
CA ASN A 535 10.44 -21.65 26.05
C ASN A 535 11.14 -20.71 27.01
N ASN A 536 10.56 -19.55 27.31
CA ASN A 536 11.08 -18.65 28.33
C ASN A 536 11.05 -19.30 29.72
N SER A 537 9.97 -20.02 30.06
CA SER A 537 9.89 -20.79 31.31
C SER A 537 10.93 -21.92 31.36
N LEU A 538 11.05 -22.71 30.28
CA LEU A 538 12.04 -23.78 30.18
C LEU A 538 13.46 -23.24 30.29
N ALA A 539 13.78 -22.13 29.63
CA ALA A 539 15.08 -21.48 29.71
C ALA A 539 15.41 -21.05 31.16
N SER A 540 14.43 -20.51 31.89
CA SER A 540 14.59 -20.17 33.30
C SER A 540 14.85 -21.43 34.16
N GLN A 541 14.09 -22.50 33.95
CA GLN A 541 14.27 -23.76 34.67
C GLN A 541 15.62 -24.41 34.39
N ILE A 542 16.06 -24.40 33.13
CA ILE A 542 17.39 -24.88 32.71
C ILE A 542 18.48 -24.06 33.40
N GLY A 543 18.36 -22.73 33.39
CA GLY A 543 19.30 -21.84 34.07
C GLY A 543 19.40 -22.13 35.57
N GLN A 544 18.26 -22.26 36.26
CA GLN A 544 18.22 -22.61 37.68
C GLN A 544 18.82 -24.01 37.95
N ALA A 545 18.50 -25.00 37.12
CA ALA A 545 19.05 -26.34 37.23
C ALA A 545 20.58 -26.33 37.05
N GLN A 546 21.09 -25.56 36.08
CA GLN A 546 22.52 -25.39 35.85
C GLN A 546 23.21 -24.73 37.06
N THR A 547 22.61 -23.69 37.65
CA THR A 547 23.13 -23.05 38.87
C THR A 547 23.20 -24.04 40.03
N ARG A 548 22.13 -24.81 40.27
CA ARG A 548 22.09 -25.83 41.34
C ARG A 548 23.14 -26.91 41.12
N LEU A 549 23.28 -27.38 39.88
CA LEU A 549 24.24 -28.41 39.50
C LEU A 549 25.69 -27.93 39.66
N ASN A 550 25.98 -26.66 39.34
CA ASN A 550 27.27 -26.03 39.60
C ASN A 550 27.56 -25.91 41.10
N GLN A 551 26.59 -25.46 41.90
CA GLN A 551 26.74 -25.38 43.37
C GLN A 551 26.98 -26.74 44.01
N GLU A 552 26.24 -27.78 43.60
CA GLU A 552 26.45 -29.14 44.07
C GLU A 552 27.84 -29.66 43.68
N LYS A 553 28.31 -29.38 42.47
CA LYS A 553 29.68 -29.74 42.04
C LYS A 553 30.73 -29.12 42.95
N GLU A 554 30.58 -27.84 43.31
CA GLU A 554 31.50 -27.17 44.23
C GLU A 554 31.42 -27.71 45.67
N ILE A 555 30.22 -28.05 46.16
CA ILE A 555 30.05 -28.71 47.46
C ILE A 555 30.71 -30.09 47.47
N LEU A 556 30.53 -30.88 46.41
CA LEU A 556 31.17 -32.18 46.28
C LEU A 556 32.69 -32.04 46.27
N LYS A 557 33.25 -31.12 45.49
CA LYS A 557 34.69 -30.82 45.52
C LYS A 557 35.19 -30.52 46.93
N LYS A 558 34.49 -29.66 47.69
CA LYS A 558 34.85 -29.33 49.08
C LYS A 558 34.79 -30.56 50.00
N LYS A 559 33.75 -31.39 49.90
CA LYS A 559 33.61 -32.62 50.70
C LYS A 559 34.73 -33.63 50.39
N PHE A 560 35.02 -33.86 49.12
CA PHE A 560 36.12 -34.74 48.71
C PHE A 560 37.48 -34.17 49.13
N ALA A 561 37.67 -32.85 49.12
CA ALA A 561 38.89 -32.21 49.63
C ALA A 561 39.09 -32.45 51.13
N GLN A 562 38.03 -32.27 51.93
CA GLN A 562 38.06 -32.52 53.36
C GLN A 562 38.32 -34.00 53.68
N MET A 563 37.71 -34.91 52.90
CA MET A 563 37.94 -36.34 53.03
C MET A 563 39.40 -36.72 52.75
N GLU A 564 40.02 -36.16 51.70
CA GLU A 564 41.45 -36.36 51.42
C GLU A 564 42.34 -35.89 52.57
N VAL A 565 42.03 -34.76 53.20
CA VAL A 565 42.78 -34.26 54.37
C VAL A 565 42.65 -35.22 55.56
N VAL A 566 41.45 -35.75 55.82
CA VAL A 566 41.22 -36.71 56.92
C VAL A 566 41.94 -38.03 56.65
N VAL A 567 41.83 -38.58 55.43
CA VAL A 567 42.56 -39.80 55.03
C VAL A 567 44.06 -39.57 55.10
N GLY A 568 44.54 -38.39 54.71
CA GLY A 568 45.94 -37.98 54.85
C GLY A 568 46.42 -38.00 56.30
N ARG A 569 45.64 -37.42 57.21
CA ARG A 569 45.94 -37.44 58.65
C ARG A 569 45.87 -38.86 59.22
N MET A 570 44.87 -39.66 58.86
CA MET A 570 44.76 -41.04 59.30
C MET A 570 45.95 -41.89 58.83
N LYS A 571 46.40 -41.73 57.59
CA LYS A 571 47.60 -42.40 57.08
C LYS A 571 48.86 -41.93 57.79
N ALA A 572 48.99 -40.64 58.08
CA ALA A 572 50.11 -40.11 58.84
C ALA A 572 50.12 -40.63 60.30
N SER A 573 48.98 -40.68 60.97
CA SER A 573 48.83 -41.24 62.31
C SER A 573 49.07 -42.75 62.35
N ALA A 574 48.58 -43.50 61.35
CA ALA A 574 48.88 -44.92 61.19
C ALA A 574 50.37 -45.17 60.96
N GLY A 575 51.02 -44.31 60.17
CA GLY A 575 52.48 -44.31 59.99
C GLY A 575 53.24 -44.04 61.29
N SER A 576 52.78 -43.10 62.13
CA SER A 576 53.39 -42.84 63.44
C SER A 576 53.15 -43.95 64.48
N LEU A 577 52.01 -44.63 64.41
CA LEU A 577 51.67 -45.79 65.26
C LEU A 577 52.38 -47.08 64.82
N SER A 578 52.77 -47.17 63.54
CA SER A 578 53.60 -48.25 62.98
C SER A 578 55.10 -48.03 63.22
N GLY A 579 55.51 -46.81 63.58
CA GLY A 579 56.89 -46.43 63.86
C GLY A 579 57.25 -46.38 65.34
N LEU A 580 56.27 -46.61 66.23
CA LEU A 580 56.43 -47.03 67.62
C LEU A 580 56.42 -48.55 67.66
#